data_AF-A0A6A6PCQ5-F1
#
_entry.id   AF-A0A6A6PCQ5-F1
#
_cell.length_a   1.000
_cell.length_b   1.000
_cell.length_c   1.000
_cell.angle_alpha   90.00
_cell.angle_beta   90.00
_cell.angle_gamma   90.00
#
_symmetry.space_group_name_H-M   'P 1'
#
loop_
_entity.id
_entity.type
_entity.pdbx_description
1 polymer ?
#
loop_
_entity_poly.entity_id
_entity_poly.type
_entity_poly.pdbx_seq_one_letter_code
_entity_poly.pdbx_strand_id
1 'polypeptide(L)' 'MAAHNDNIIHDPGFERYKQMYFNRHKYFRFNRRTAWLTFIYVGAVPFAIGLAGYMTDGKWEMRGKRRGDIISEY' A
#
# COMPACT_ATOMS: atom_id res chain seq x y z
N MET A 1 -35.20 -14.70 1.16
CA MET A 1 -34.38 -14.00 2.19
C MET A 1 -35.34 -13.10 2.94
N ALA A 2 -35.55 -13.37 4.23
CA ALA A 2 -36.53 -12.65 5.04
C ALA A 2 -36.10 -11.19 5.25
N ALA A 3 -37.07 -10.28 5.19
CA ALA A 3 -36.87 -8.83 5.17
C ALA A 3 -36.23 -8.31 6.46
N HIS A 4 -35.14 -7.58 6.29
CA HIS A 4 -34.50 -6.75 7.31
C HIS A 4 -35.29 -5.43 7.42
N ASN A 5 -35.59 -4.96 8.63
CA ASN A 5 -36.27 -3.68 8.87
C ASN A 5 -35.54 -2.50 8.20
N ASP A 6 -36.16 -1.87 7.21
CA ASP A 6 -35.72 -0.64 6.54
C ASP A 6 -35.94 0.60 7.42
N ASN A 7 -35.34 0.62 8.61
CA ASN A 7 -35.36 1.80 9.50
C ASN A 7 -34.20 2.77 9.21
N ILE A 8 -33.51 2.59 8.08
CA ILE A 8 -32.37 3.40 7.68
C ILE A 8 -32.87 4.51 6.76
N ILE A 9 -32.67 5.76 7.19
CA ILE A 9 -32.92 6.91 6.33
C ILE A 9 -31.82 6.93 5.27
N HIS A 10 -32.20 6.64 4.04
CA HIS A 10 -31.34 6.76 2.87
C HIS A 10 -31.16 8.25 2.51
N ASP A 11 -30.00 8.81 2.86
CA ASP A 11 -29.63 10.14 2.43
C ASP A 11 -29.10 10.10 0.99
N PRO A 12 -29.80 10.73 0.02
CA PRO A 12 -29.42 10.65 -1.39
C PRO A 12 -28.02 11.22 -1.68
N GLY A 13 -27.49 12.10 -0.83
CA GLY A 13 -26.11 12.58 -0.91
C GLY A 13 -25.11 11.48 -0.54
N PHE A 14 -25.34 10.77 0.56
CA PHE A 14 -24.53 9.65 1.00
C PHE A 14 -24.55 8.49 0.00
N GLU A 15 -25.73 8.14 -0.54
CA GLU A 15 -25.83 7.13 -1.60
C GLU A 15 -25.03 7.53 -2.85
N ARG A 16 -25.07 8.80 -3.27
CA ARG A 16 -24.28 9.29 -4.41
C ARG A 16 -22.79 9.24 -4.13
N TYR A 17 -22.34 9.69 -2.97
CA TYR A 17 -20.93 9.62 -2.58
C TYR A 17 -20.41 8.17 -2.61
N LYS A 18 -21.18 7.25 -2.01
CA LYS A 18 -20.90 5.82 -2.06
C LYS A 18 -20.76 5.34 -3.49
N GLN A 19 -21.72 5.64 -4.36
CA GLN A 19 -21.68 5.26 -5.77
C GLN A 19 -20.47 5.87 -6.51
N MET A 20 -20.09 7.12 -6.23
CA MET A 20 -18.89 7.75 -6.81
C MET A 20 -17.61 7.02 -6.39
N TYR A 21 -17.50 6.66 -5.11
CA TYR A 21 -16.32 5.96 -4.59
C TYR A 21 -16.19 4.55 -5.18
N PHE A 22 -17.28 3.76 -5.18
CA PHE A 22 -17.30 2.41 -5.73
C PHE A 22 -17.04 2.40 -7.24
N ASN A 23 -17.65 3.33 -7.99
CA ASN A 23 -17.51 3.38 -9.45
C ASN A 23 -16.25 4.13 -9.93
N ARG A 24 -15.37 4.60 -9.02
CA ARG A 24 -14.17 5.39 -9.38
C ARG A 24 -13.26 4.69 -10.39
N HIS A 25 -13.15 3.36 -10.33
CA HIS A 25 -12.35 2.56 -11.26
C HIS A 25 -12.89 2.61 -12.70
N LYS A 26 -14.21 2.76 -12.90
CA LYS A 26 -14.82 2.84 -14.24
C LYS A 26 -14.45 4.12 -14.98
N TYR A 27 -14.22 5.20 -14.23
CA TYR A 27 -13.92 6.52 -14.78
C TYR A 27 -12.42 6.87 -14.68
N PHE A 28 -11.58 5.91 -14.31
CA PHE A 28 -10.15 6.13 -14.18
C PHE A 28 -9.51 6.42 -15.55
N ARG A 29 -8.53 7.34 -15.56
CA ARG A 29 -7.74 7.68 -16.74
C ARG A 29 -6.29 7.88 -16.34
N PHE A 30 -5.37 7.41 -17.18
CA PHE A 30 -3.96 7.74 -17.06
C PHE A 30 -3.74 9.19 -17.52
N ASN A 31 -3.31 10.02 -16.59
CA ASN A 31 -2.78 11.35 -16.85
C ASN A 31 -1.36 11.43 -16.28
N ARG A 32 -0.64 12.53 -16.55
CA ARG A 32 0.75 12.68 -16.12
C ARG A 32 0.93 12.46 -14.61
N ARG A 33 -0.03 12.89 -13.79
CA ARG A 33 0.01 12.73 -12.33
C ARG A 33 -0.26 11.28 -11.90
N THR A 34 -1.35 10.68 -12.38
CA THR A 34 -1.74 9.32 -11.97
C THR A 34 -0.75 8.28 -12.47
N ALA A 35 -0.24 8.42 -13.70
CA ALA A 35 0.81 7.55 -14.23
C ALA A 35 2.09 7.61 -13.39
N TRP A 36 2.52 8.81 -13.00
CA TRP A 36 3.71 8.98 -12.16
C TRP A 36 3.53 8.37 -10.76
N LEU A 37 2.37 8.57 -10.15
CA LEU A 37 2.04 7.95 -8.86
C LEU A 37 2.01 6.43 -8.96
N THR A 38 1.37 5.87 -9.99
CA THR A 38 1.35 4.42 -10.22
C THR A 38 2.77 3.87 -10.36
N PHE A 39 3.63 4.52 -11.15
CA PHE A 39 5.03 4.10 -11.29
C PHE A 39 5.78 4.09 -9.95
N ILE A 40 5.64 5.14 -9.14
CA ILE A 40 6.33 5.21 -7.85
C ILE A 40 5.86 4.09 -6.92
N TYR A 41 4.55 3.97 -6.70
CA TYR A 41 4.03 3.07 -5.67
C TYR A 41 4.04 1.60 -6.08
N VAL A 42 3.88 1.30 -7.37
CA VAL A 42 3.86 -0.07 -7.87
C VAL A 42 5.26 -0.55 -8.29
N GLY A 43 6.10 0.36 -8.79
CA GLY A 43 7.44 0.02 -9.28
C GLY A 43 8.54 0.47 -8.34
N ALA A 44 8.74 1.78 -8.20
CA ALA A 44 9.93 2.34 -7.55
C ALA A 44 10.05 1.95 -6.07
N VAL A 45 8.95 2.01 -5.31
CA VAL A 45 8.96 1.71 -3.87
C VAL A 45 9.22 0.22 -3.61
N PRO A 46 8.48 -0.74 -4.21
CA PRO A 46 8.79 -2.15 -4.04
C PRO A 46 10.20 -2.51 -4.51
N PHE A 47 10.67 -1.92 -5.61
CA PHE A 47 12.02 -2.15 -6.12
C PHE A 47 13.10 -1.66 -5.14
N ALA A 48 12.97 -0.44 -4.61
CA ALA A 48 13.92 0.09 -3.64
C ALA A 48 13.97 -0.75 -2.35
N ILE A 49 12.80 -1.16 -1.84
CA ILE A 49 12.71 -2.05 -0.67
C ILE A 49 13.33 -3.41 -0.98
N GLY A 50 13.03 -4.00 -2.15
CA GLY A 50 13.59 -5.27 -2.59
C GLY A 50 15.11 -5.23 -2.67
N LEU A 51 15.68 -4.21 -3.32
CA LEU A 51 17.13 -4.03 -3.40
C LEU A 51 17.77 -3.88 -2.01
N ALA A 52 17.19 -3.03 -1.14
CA ALA A 52 17.70 -2.86 0.22
C ALA A 52 17.66 -4.18 1.01
N GLY A 53 16.57 -4.94 0.87
CA GLY A 53 16.44 -6.28 1.44
C GLY A 53 17.56 -7.20 0.96
N TYR A 54 17.72 -7.36 -0.35
CA TYR A 54 18.76 -8.23 -0.92
C TYR A 54 20.18 -7.82 -0.53
N MET A 55 20.47 -6.53 -0.40
CA MET A 55 21.80 -6.05 0.00
C MET A 55 22.08 -6.21 1.50
N THR A 56 21.05 -6.34 2.32
CA THR A 56 21.17 -6.47 3.78
C THR A 56 20.91 -7.88 4.27
N ASP A 57 20.44 -8.77 3.39
CA ASP A 57 20.12 -10.15 3.74
C ASP A 57 21.38 -10.89 4.19
N GLY A 58 21.29 -11.54 5.35
CA GLY A 58 22.42 -12.21 6.01
C GLY A 58 23.59 -11.31 6.41
N LYS A 59 23.50 -9.98 6.23
CA LYS A 59 24.62 -9.07 6.51
C LYS A 59 24.83 -8.86 8.01
N TRP A 60 23.75 -8.84 8.79
CA TRP A 60 23.78 -8.42 10.19
C TRP A 60 23.51 -9.58 11.13
N GLU A 61 24.50 -9.98 11.94
CA GLU A 61 24.32 -10.92 13.05
C GLU A 61 24.58 -10.23 14.39
N MET A 62 23.57 -10.14 15.25
CA MET A 62 23.65 -9.44 16.53
C MET A 62 23.74 -10.38 17.73
N ARG A 63 23.61 -11.70 17.53
CA ARG A 63 23.55 -12.65 18.62
C ARG A 63 24.90 -12.75 19.34
N GLY A 64 24.89 -12.35 20.61
CA GLY A 64 26.05 -12.49 21.52
C GLY A 64 27.18 -11.47 21.29
N LYS A 65 27.02 -10.49 20.39
CA LYS A 65 28.05 -9.46 20.11
C LYS A 65 28.23 -8.52 21.31
N ARG A 66 29.47 -8.12 21.60
CA ARG A 66 29.87 -7.22 22.70
C ARG A 66 30.42 -5.90 22.16
N ARG A 67 30.73 -4.97 23.06
CA ARG A 67 31.30 -3.66 22.70
C ARG A 67 32.65 -3.85 21.99
N GLY A 68 32.72 -3.37 20.75
CA GLY A 68 33.91 -3.49 19.90
C GLY A 68 33.84 -4.61 18.85
N ASP A 69 32.83 -5.49 18.92
CA ASP A 69 32.67 -6.58 17.96
C ASP A 69 32.02 -6.10 16.64
N ILE A 70 32.46 -6.69 15.53
CA ILE A 70 31.91 -6.41 14.19
C ILE A 70 30.59 -7.16 14.01
N ILE A 71 29.55 -6.42 13.61
CA ILE A 71 28.16 -6.89 13.41
C ILE A 71 27.90 -7.29 11.95
N SER A 72 28.77 -6.89 11.02
CA SER A 72 28.68 -7.26 9.60
C SER A 72 29.37 -8.60 9.36
N GLU A 73 28.71 -9.52 8.69
CA GLU A 73 29.26 -10.84 8.35
C GLU A 73 30.10 -10.81 7.08
N TYR A 74 29.86 -9.83 6.20
CA TYR A 74 30.62 -9.54 4.99
C TYR A 74 30.62 -8.04 4.65
#